data_AF-A0A7H4LSZ0-F1
#
_entry.id   AF-A0A7H4LSZ0-F1
#
_cell.length_a   1.000
_cell.length_b   1.000
_cell.length_c   1.000
_cell.angle_alpha   90.00
_cell.angle_beta   90.00
_cell.angle_gamma   90.00
#
_symmetry.space_group_name_H-M   'P 1'
#
loop_
_entity.id
_entity.type
_entity.pdbx_description
1 polymer ?
#
loop_
_entity_poly.entity_id
_entity_poly.type
_entity_poly.pdbx_seq_one_letter_code
_entity_poly.pdbx_strand_id
1 'polypeptide(L)'
;MTLIASNRRPEDAVYRHVIPAGEPWLFEVQKGQTLRLLDLEGNQAIDTLFYNADNPRERYDPQRTLRRQGNAYLTTAAYSIPIWAIHC
;
A
#
# COMPACT_ATOMS: atom_id res chain seq x y z
N MET A 1 -16.43 -13.96 -0.72
CA MET A 1 -15.44 -12.94 -1.11
C MET A 1 -14.50 -13.60 -2.09
N THR A 2 -14.49 -13.18 -3.35
CA THR A 2 -13.67 -13.82 -4.40
C THR A 2 -12.29 -13.18 -4.37
N LEU A 3 -11.25 -13.98 -4.12
CA LEU A 3 -9.87 -13.53 -4.19
C LEU A 3 -9.48 -13.37 -5.67
N ILE A 4 -8.92 -12.21 -6.01
CA ILE A 4 -8.35 -11.96 -7.34
C ILE A 4 -6.83 -12.07 -7.19
N ALA A 5 -6.25 -13.14 -7.76
CA ALA A 5 -4.81 -13.34 -7.71
C ALA A 5 -4.07 -12.33 -8.61
N SER A 6 -2.92 -11.85 -8.15
CA SER A 6 -2.02 -11.02 -8.95
C SER A 6 -1.14 -11.88 -9.84
N ASN A 7 -1.01 -11.54 -11.13
CA ASN A 7 -0.08 -12.21 -12.04
C ASN A 7 1.38 -11.72 -11.88
N ARG A 8 1.65 -10.77 -10.98
CA ARG A 8 3.01 -10.25 -10.73
C ARG A 8 3.81 -11.21 -9.86
N ARG A 9 5.00 -11.58 -10.30
CA ARG A 9 5.86 -12.50 -9.54
C ARG A 9 6.82 -11.71 -8.63
N PRO A 10 7.02 -12.14 -7.38
CA PRO A 10 7.91 -11.44 -6.45
C PRO A 10 9.33 -11.23 -7.01
N GLU A 11 9.86 -12.19 -7.78
CA GLU A 11 11.20 -12.16 -8.37
C GLU A 11 11.40 -11.05 -9.41
N ASP A 12 10.31 -10.55 -10.00
CA ASP A 12 10.36 -9.44 -10.96
C ASP A 12 10.34 -8.07 -10.26
N ALA A 13 10.37 -8.02 -8.93
CA ALA A 13 10.33 -6.77 -8.18
C ALA A 13 11.64 -5.98 -8.34
N VAL A 14 11.52 -4.73 -8.77
CA VAL A 14 12.66 -3.80 -8.89
C VAL A 14 13.29 -3.42 -7.55
N TYR A 15 12.55 -3.62 -6.45
CA TYR A 15 13.00 -3.37 -5.09
C TYR A 15 12.30 -4.32 -4.12
N ARG A 16 13.04 -4.85 -3.13
CA ARG A 16 12.50 -5.69 -2.05
C ARG A 16 13.20 -5.33 -0.75
N HIS A 17 12.41 -5.16 0.31
CA HIS A 17 12.90 -4.85 1.64
C HIS A 17 12.05 -5.55 2.69
N VAL A 18 12.69 -5.92 3.81
CA VAL A 18 12.04 -6.49 4.99
C VAL A 18 12.14 -5.44 6.08
N ILE A 19 10.99 -5.01 6.61
CA ILE A 19 10.91 -4.03 7.69
C ILE A 19 10.98 -4.79 9.01
N PRO A 20 11.97 -4.52 9.88
CA PRO A 20 12.01 -5.12 11.20
C PRO A 20 10.80 -4.71 12.05
N ALA A 21 10.39 -5.55 12.99
CA ALA A 21 9.25 -5.25 13.86
C ALA A 21 9.46 -3.95 14.65
N GLY A 22 8.48 -3.05 14.59
CA GLY A 22 8.49 -1.76 15.30
C GLY A 22 9.34 -0.66 14.65
N GLU A 23 10.00 -0.94 13.52
CA GLU A 23 10.80 0.05 12.82
C GLU A 23 9.97 0.80 11.77
N PRO A 24 10.16 2.12 11.63
CA PRO A 24 9.52 2.86 10.57
C PRO A 24 10.21 2.61 9.23
N TRP A 25 9.47 2.77 8.15
CA TRP A 25 10.03 2.65 6.81
C TRP A 25 9.43 3.67 5.86
N LEU A 26 10.29 4.35 5.10
CA LEU A 26 9.89 5.30 4.08
C LEU A 26 10.44 4.91 2.70
N PHE A 27 9.55 4.85 1.71
CA PHE A 27 9.93 4.54 0.34
C PHE A 27 9.05 5.24 -0.68
N GLU A 28 9.69 5.83 -1.70
CA GLU A 28 9.02 6.47 -2.83
C GLU A 28 8.61 5.42 -3.87
N VAL A 29 7.32 5.38 -4.21
CA VAL A 29 6.79 4.51 -5.28
C VAL A 29 6.53 5.36 -6.51
N GLN A 30 7.16 5.05 -7.64
CA GLN A 30 6.99 5.85 -8.86
C GLN A 30 5.69 5.52 -9.61
N LYS A 31 5.22 6.44 -10.46
CA LYS A 31 4.01 6.25 -11.29
C LYS A 31 4.09 4.92 -12.04
N GLY A 32 3.00 4.15 -11.98
CA GLY A 32 2.90 2.88 -12.70
C GLY A 32 3.61 1.72 -12.02
N GLN A 33 4.38 1.95 -10.96
CA GLN A 33 4.86 0.88 -10.10
C GLN A 33 3.73 0.31 -9.25
N THR A 34 3.96 -0.88 -8.69
CA THR A 34 3.00 -1.58 -7.84
C THR A 34 3.68 -1.96 -6.54
N LEU A 35 3.07 -1.56 -5.42
CA LEU A 35 3.48 -1.96 -4.08
C LEU A 35 2.84 -3.30 -3.70
N ARG A 36 3.61 -4.18 -3.06
CA ARG A 36 3.12 -5.37 -2.36
C ARG A 36 3.62 -5.34 -0.92
N LEU A 37 2.68 -5.34 0.03
CA LEU A 37 2.94 -5.53 1.46
C LEU A 37 2.65 -7.00 1.76
N LEU A 38 3.62 -7.69 2.39
CA LEU A 38 3.55 -9.11 2.68
C LEU A 38 3.81 -9.31 4.17
N ASP A 39 2.85 -9.91 4.87
CA ASP A 39 3.03 -10.43 6.22
C ASP A 39 3.87 -11.73 6.13
N LEU A 40 5.06 -11.71 6.73
CA LEU A 40 6.04 -12.80 6.63
C LEU A 40 5.88 -13.85 7.74
N GLU A 41 5.43 -13.43 8.91
CA GLU A 41 5.38 -14.26 10.12
C GLU A 41 3.95 -14.60 10.56
N GLY A 42 2.96 -13.95 9.95
CA GLY A 42 1.55 -14.15 10.23
C GLY A 42 1.05 -13.25 11.36
N ASN A 43 -0.15 -12.72 11.17
CA ASN A 43 -0.86 -11.88 12.13
C ASN A 43 -0.13 -10.57 12.46
N GLN A 44 0.70 -10.07 11.54
CA GLN A 44 1.33 -8.77 11.65
C GLN A 44 0.40 -7.69 11.10
N ALA A 45 0.23 -6.60 11.85
CA ALA A 45 -0.50 -5.43 11.41
C ALA A 45 0.50 -4.28 11.23
N ILE A 46 0.26 -3.47 10.20
CA ILE A 46 1.03 -2.26 9.91
C ILE A 46 0.06 -1.10 9.70
N ASP A 47 0.44 0.05 10.23
CA ASP A 47 -0.16 1.31 9.83
C ASP A 47 0.54 1.79 8.56
N THR A 48 -0.21 2.38 7.64
CA THR A 48 0.37 2.90 6.39
C THR A 48 -0.15 4.30 6.11
N LEU A 49 0.78 5.19 5.78
CA LEU A 49 0.49 6.52 5.27
C LEU A 49 0.92 6.62 3.81
N PHE A 50 0.03 7.11 2.95
CA PHE A 50 0.35 7.37 1.55
C PHE A 50 0.21 8.87 1.23
N TYR A 51 1.22 9.45 0.59
CA TYR A 51 1.22 10.85 0.17
C TYR A 51 1.94 11.08 -1.15
N ASN A 52 1.74 12.26 -1.73
CA ASN A 52 2.44 12.72 -2.92
C ASN A 52 3.88 13.12 -2.54
N ALA A 53 4.90 12.52 -3.16
CA ALA A 53 6.31 12.78 -2.87
C ALA A 53 6.70 14.25 -3.13
N ASP A 54 6.15 14.84 -4.20
CA ASP A 54 6.39 16.23 -4.59
C ASP A 54 5.59 17.22 -3.73
N ASN A 55 4.53 16.75 -3.06
CA ASN A 55 3.68 17.58 -2.22
C ASN A 55 3.07 16.78 -1.04
N PRO A 56 3.78 16.64 0.09
CA PRO A 56 3.32 15.83 1.23
C PRO A 56 2.01 16.30 1.89
N ARG A 57 1.50 17.50 1.54
CA ARG A 57 0.17 17.96 1.96
C ARG A 57 -0.96 17.21 1.26
N GLU A 58 -0.70 16.67 0.07
CA GLU A 58 -1.61 15.78 -0.64
C GLU A 58 -1.39 14.34 -0.16
N ARG A 59 -2.39 13.78 0.51
CA ARG A 59 -2.33 12.44 1.12
C ARG A 59 -3.58 11.63 0.84
N TYR A 60 -3.44 10.31 0.92
CA TYR A 60 -4.55 9.39 0.88
C TYR A 60 -5.56 9.69 2.00
N ASP A 61 -6.83 9.76 1.62
CA ASP A 61 -7.95 9.92 2.53
C ASP A 61 -8.70 8.58 2.66
N PRO A 62 -8.45 7.82 3.75
CA PRO A 62 -9.15 6.57 3.97
C PRO A 62 -10.66 6.80 4.16
N GLN A 63 -11.07 7.85 4.88
CA GLN A 63 -12.48 8.10 5.17
C GLN A 63 -13.29 8.32 3.89
N ARG A 64 -12.76 9.12 2.97
CA ARG A 64 -13.39 9.34 1.66
C ARG A 64 -13.49 8.04 0.86
N THR A 65 -12.46 7.20 0.90
CA THR A 65 -12.42 5.92 0.19
C THR A 65 -13.43 4.93 0.76
N LEU A 66 -13.41 4.70 2.07
CA LEU A 66 -14.32 3.81 2.78
C LEU A 66 -15.79 4.21 2.57
N ARG A 67 -16.10 5.51 2.62
CA ARG A 67 -17.45 6.03 2.35
C ARG A 67 -17.89 5.78 0.91
N ARG A 68 -17.02 5.99 -0.07
CA ARG A 68 -17.34 5.78 -1.49
C ARG A 68 -17.54 4.31 -1.84
N GLN A 69 -16.79 3.41 -1.21
CA GLN A 69 -16.93 1.96 -1.45
C GLN A 69 -18.04 1.32 -0.61
N GLY A 70 -18.55 1.99 0.44
CA GLY A 70 -19.59 1.45 1.31
C GLY A 70 -19.13 0.27 2.18
N ASN A 71 -17.83 0.16 2.44
CA ASN A 71 -17.20 -0.95 3.18
C ASN A 71 -16.08 -0.39 4.08
N ALA A 72 -15.96 -0.93 5.29
CA ALA A 72 -14.89 -0.60 6.23
C ALA A 72 -13.52 -1.18 5.81
N TYR A 73 -13.52 -2.22 4.97
CA TYR A 73 -12.31 -2.86 4.47
C TYR A 73 -12.09 -2.53 2.99
N LEU A 74 -10.83 -2.29 2.62
CA LEU A 74 -10.46 -2.17 1.21
C LEU A 74 -10.62 -3.53 0.52
N THR A 75 -11.17 -3.52 -0.69
CA THR A 75 -11.34 -4.72 -1.51
C THR A 75 -10.53 -4.61 -2.80
N THR A 76 -10.29 -5.74 -3.45
CA THR A 76 -9.69 -5.77 -4.80
C THR A 76 -10.55 -4.92 -5.75
N ALA A 77 -9.91 -3.97 -6.45
CA ALA A 77 -10.49 -2.87 -7.25
C ALA A 77 -10.80 -1.54 -6.52
N ALA A 78 -10.44 -1.40 -5.24
CA ALA A 78 -10.47 -0.11 -4.54
C ALA A 78 -9.38 0.83 -5.07
N TYR A 79 -9.72 1.59 -6.13
CA TYR A 79 -9.06 2.79 -6.66
C TYR A 79 -7.54 2.72 -6.95
N SER A 80 -7.12 3.23 -8.11
CA SER A 80 -5.72 3.59 -8.32
C SER A 80 -5.41 4.82 -7.46
N ILE A 81 -4.79 4.59 -6.31
CA ILE A 81 -4.21 5.68 -5.52
C ILE A 81 -2.88 6.03 -6.21
N PRO A 82 -2.65 7.29 -6.62
CA PRO A 82 -1.30 7.73 -6.97
C PRO A 82 -0.47 7.72 -5.68
N ILE A 83 0.18 6.59 -5.42
CA ILE A 83 0.99 6.35 -4.23
C ILE A 83 2.40 6.81 -4.56
N TRP A 84 2.96 7.72 -3.74
CA TRP A 84 4.32 8.22 -3.94
C TRP A 84 5.17 8.21 -2.67
N ALA A 85 4.65 7.73 -1.55
CA ALA A 85 5.43 7.45 -0.36
C ALA A 85 4.65 6.52 0.55
N ILE A 86 5.31 5.58 1.22
CA ILE A 86 4.72 4.75 2.29
C ILE A 86 5.49 5.10 3.54
N HIS A 87 4.82 5.55 4.59
CA HIS A 87 5.39 5.50 5.95
C HIS A 87 4.71 4.36 6.69
N CYS A 88 5.48 3.33 7.03
CA CYS A 88 5.19 2.47 8.20
C CYS A 88 5.78 3.16 9.42
#